data_AF-A0A7D3X343-F1
#
_entry.id   AF-A0A7D3X343-F1
#
_cell.length_a   1.000
_cell.length_b   1.000
_cell.length_c   1.000
_cell.angle_alpha   90.00
_cell.angle_beta   90.00
_cell.angle_gamma   90.00
#
_symmetry.space_group_name_H-M   'P 1'
#
loop_
_entity.id
_entity.type
_entity.pdbx_description
1 polymer ?
#
loop_
_entity_poly.entity_id
_entity_poly.type
_entity_poly.pdbx_seq_one_letter_code
_entity_poly.pdbx_strand_id
1 'polypeptide(L)' 'MSTLISAPLSVEDRAYIALYALQLRQASRQAILAAHGLTEADLQQHRAGWEELQAHHADRSRPLPRPE' A
#
# COMPACT_ATOMS: atom_id res chain seq x y z
N MET A 1 -17.37 -1.24 26.94
CA MET A 1 -17.53 -0.65 25.61
C MET A 1 -16.25 0.09 25.27
N SER A 2 -15.34 -0.55 24.54
CA SER A 2 -14.07 0.06 24.15
C SER A 2 -14.30 0.91 22.91
N THR A 3 -14.36 2.23 23.07
CA THR A 3 -14.21 3.17 21.96
C THR A 3 -12.78 3.05 21.46
N LEU A 4 -12.57 2.16 20.49
CA LEU A 4 -11.35 2.14 19.69
C LEU A 4 -11.25 3.51 19.04
N ILE A 5 -10.39 4.36 19.58
CA ILE A 5 -10.00 5.61 18.97
C ILE A 5 -9.29 5.19 17.68
N SER A 6 -10.01 5.13 16.56
CA SER A 6 -9.42 4.99 15.24
C SER A 6 -8.57 6.23 15.02
N ALA A 7 -7.31 6.16 15.42
CA ALA A 7 -6.34 7.16 15.01
C ALA A 7 -6.39 7.24 13.47
N PRO A 8 -6.51 8.45 12.89
CA PRO A 8 -6.50 8.59 11.45
C PRO A 8 -5.21 7.98 10.92
N LEU A 9 -5.34 7.09 9.92
CA LEU A 9 -4.20 6.44 9.27
C LEU A 9 -3.15 7.47 8.86
N SER A 10 -1.88 7.13 9.05
CA SER A 10 -0.78 7.99 8.62
C SER A 10 -0.85 8.23 7.11
N VAL A 11 -0.17 9.27 6.62
CA VAL A 11 -0.06 9.53 5.17
C VAL A 11 0.59 8.34 4.46
N GLU A 12 1.59 7.73 5.09
CA GLU A 12 2.28 6.54 4.58
C GLU A 12 1.32 5.34 4.43
N ASP A 13 0.57 5.00 5.48
CA ASP A 13 -0.38 3.88 5.44
C ASP A 13 -1.43 4.09 4.33
N ARG A 14 -1.94 5.32 4.22
CA ARG A 14 -2.90 5.68 3.17
C ARG A 14 -2.27 5.57 1.79
N ALA A 15 -1.01 5.97 1.63
CA ALA A 15 -0.29 5.86 0.36
C ALA A 15 -0.10 4.39 -0.06
N TYR A 16 0.24 3.50 0.88
CA TYR A 16 0.35 2.06 0.58
C TYR A 16 -0.99 1.44 0.22
N ILE A 17 -2.07 1.79 0.93
CA ILE A 17 -3.42 1.34 0.58
C ILE A 17 -3.81 1.82 -0.83
N ALA A 18 -3.51 3.09 -1.15
CA ALA A 18 -3.79 3.66 -2.46
C ALA A 18 -2.98 2.98 -3.58
N LEU A 19 -1.69 2.71 -3.36
CA LEU A 19 -0.83 2.00 -4.32
C LEU A 19 -1.33 0.57 -4.56
N TYR A 20 -1.76 -0.12 -3.51
CA TYR A 20 -2.34 -1.45 -3.62
C TYR A 20 -3.68 -1.43 -4.39
N ALA A 21 -4.57 -0.48 -4.09
CA ALA A 21 -5.84 -0.33 -4.80
C ALA A 21 -5.64 -0.01 -6.30
N LEU A 22 -4.62 0.78 -6.62
CA LEU A 22 -4.20 1.05 -8.01
C LEU A 22 -3.73 -0.22 -8.73
N GLN A 23 -2.92 -1.04 -8.06
CA GLN A 23 -2.43 -2.31 -8.59
C GLN A 23 -3.57 -3.28 -8.90
N LEU A 24 -4.61 -3.31 -8.05
CA LEU A 24 -5.82 -4.10 -8.25
C LEU A 24 -6.80 -3.50 -9.29
N ARG A 25 -6.52 -2.30 -9.81
CA ARG A 25 -7.39 -1.55 -10.74
C ARG A 25 -8.82 -1.38 -10.23
N GLN A 26 -9.00 -1.22 -8.92
CA GLN A 26 -10.33 -1.14 -8.30
C GLN A 26 -11.12 0.10 -8.74
N ALA A 27 -10.43 1.22 -9.00
CA ALA A 27 -11.03 2.47 -9.43
C ALA A 27 -10.02 3.31 -10.22
N SER A 28 -10.47 4.47 -10.73
CA SER A 28 -9.58 5.43 -11.35
C SER A 28 -8.60 6.01 -10.33
N ARG A 29 -7.41 6.37 -10.79
CA ARG A 29 -6.34 6.91 -9.94
C ARG A 29 -6.76 8.14 -9.15
N GLN A 30 -7.49 9.04 -9.80
CA GLN A 30 -7.99 10.26 -9.19
C GLN A 30 -9.04 9.98 -8.10
N ALA A 31 -9.89 8.97 -8.28
CA ALA A 31 -10.87 8.58 -7.27
C ALA A 31 -10.21 7.98 -6.02
N ILE A 32 -9.16 7.16 -6.22
CA ILE A 32 -8.39 6.56 -5.11
C ILE A 32 -7.68 7.66 -4.31
N LEU A 33 -6.98 8.58 -4.99
CA LEU A 33 -6.32 9.71 -4.35
C LEU A 33 -7.29 10.57 -3.53
N ALA A 34 -8.44 10.91 -4.09
CA ALA A 34 -9.46 11.70 -3.41
C ALA A 34 -10.04 10.96 -2.18
N ALA A 35 -10.30 9.66 -2.28
CA ALA A 35 -10.83 8.85 -1.19
C ALA A 35 -9.87 8.75 0.00
N HIS A 36 -8.56 8.79 -0.26
CA HIS A 36 -7.53 8.72 0.78
C HIS A 36 -6.98 10.10 1.20
N GLY A 37 -7.45 11.18 0.58
CA GLY A 37 -6.97 12.53 0.84
C GLY A 37 -5.47 12.69 0.53
N LEU A 38 -5.03 12.11 -0.58
CA LEU A 38 -3.64 12.08 -1.02
C LEU A 38 -3.47 12.88 -2.33
N THR A 39 -2.26 13.34 -2.54
CA THR A 39 -1.81 13.90 -3.82
C THR A 39 -0.93 12.89 -4.58
N GLU A 40 -0.68 13.16 -5.86
CA GLU A 40 0.32 12.39 -6.62
C GLU A 40 1.72 12.49 -6.02
N ALA A 41 2.06 13.61 -5.37
CA ALA A 41 3.35 13.79 -4.72
C ALA A 41 3.51 12.84 -3.52
N ASP A 42 2.44 12.66 -2.72
CA ASP A 42 2.44 11.72 -1.60
C ASP A 42 2.65 10.28 -2.08
N LEU A 43 1.94 9.88 -3.15
CA LEU A 43 2.16 8.56 -3.76
C LEU A 43 3.59 8.38 -4.24
N GLN A 44 4.16 9.39 -4.91
CA GLN A 44 5.50 9.31 -5.44
C GLN A 44 6.56 9.25 -4.33
N GLN A 45 6.35 9.98 -3.24
CA GLN A 45 7.24 9.97 -2.07
C GLN A 45 7.30 8.59 -1.41
N HIS A 46 6.17 7.90 -1.30
CA HIS A 46 6.09 6.58 -0.66
C HIS A 46 6.26 5.40 -1.64
N ARG A 47 6.46 5.68 -2.94
CA ARG A 47 6.55 4.64 -3.97
C ARG A 47 7.76 3.72 -3.78
N ALA A 48 8.92 4.27 -3.39
CA ALA A 48 10.12 3.48 -3.15
C ALA A 48 9.92 2.47 -1.99
N GLY A 49 9.37 2.93 -0.86
CA GLY A 49 9.07 2.05 0.28
C GLY A 49 8.05 0.96 -0.06
N TRP A 50 7.05 1.28 -0.89
CA TRP A 50 6.09 0.29 -1.40
C TRP A 50 6.75 -0.78 -2.29
N GLU A 51 7.68 -0.39 -3.16
CA GLU A 51 8.43 -1.32 -4.02
C GLU A 51 9.33 -2.24 -3.19
N GLU A 52 10.01 -1.71 -2.17
CA GLU A 52 10.80 -2.50 -1.21
C GLU A 52 9.92 -3.50 -0.45
N LEU A 53 8.76 -3.06 0.04
CA LEU A 53 7.82 -3.92 0.76
C LEU A 53 7.31 -5.06 -0.14
N GLN A 54 6.97 -4.76 -1.40
CA GLN A 54 6.59 -5.78 -2.37
C GLN A 54 7.73 -6.76 -2.66
N ALA A 55 8.96 -6.28 -2.83
CA ALA A 55 10.12 -7.13 -3.07
C ALA A 55 10.37 -8.07 -1.89
N HIS A 56 10.27 -7.57 -0.66
CA HIS A 56 10.41 -8.38 0.56
C HIS A 56 9.33 -9.45 0.68
N HIS A 57 8.08 -9.11 0.33
CA HIS A 57 6.99 -10.09 0.28
C HIS A 57 7.19 -11.14 -0.82
N ALA A 58 7.66 -10.74 -2.01
CA ALA A 58 7.93 -11.65 -3.11
C ALA A 58 9.03 -12.67 -2.75
N ASP A 59 10.10 -12.20 -2.11
CA ASP A 59 11.20 -13.07 -1.66
C ASP A 59 10.74 -14.08 -0.60
N ARG A 60 9.94 -13.64 0.38
CA ARG A 60 9.33 -14.54 1.38
C ARG A 60 8.32 -15.53 0.82
N SER A 61 7.65 -15.16 -0.27
CA SER A 61 6.68 -16.02 -0.95
C SER A 61 7.36 -17.00 -1.90
N ARG A 62 8.68 -16.89 -2.09
CA ARG A 62 9.45 -17.79 -2.95
C ARG A 62 9.43 -19.19 -2.35
N PRO A 63 8.90 -20.20 -3.06
CA PRO A 63 8.92 -21.57 -2.58
C PRO A 63 10.37 -22.01 -2.37
N LEU A 64 10.64 -22.60 -1.20
CA LEU A 64 11.93 -23.23 -0.91
C LEU A 64 12.22 -24.28 -2.01
N PRO A 65 13.45 -24.38 -2.50
CA PRO A 65 13.82 -25.44 -3.44
C PRO A 65 13.49 -26.77 -2.80
N ARG A 66 12.65 -27.59 -3.46
CA ARG A 66 12.37 -28.95 -3.00
C ARG A 66 13.68 -29.74 -3.10
N PRO A 67 14.15 -30.36 -2.01
CA PRO A 67 15.27 -31.30 -2.10
C PRO A 67 14.84 -32.49 -2.96
N GLU A 68 15.74 -32.90 -3.85
CA GLU A 68 15.58 -34.01 -4.81
C GLU A 68 15.72 -35.37 -4.14
#